data_AF-A0A1E3RTH4-F1
#
_entry.id   AF-A0A1E3RTH4-F1
#
_cell.length_a   1.000
_cell.length_b   1.000
_cell.length_c   1.000
_cell.angle_alpha   90.00
_cell.angle_beta   90.00
_cell.angle_gamma   90.00
#
_symmetry.space_group_name_H-M   'P 1'
#
loop_
_entity.id
_entity.type
_entity.pdbx_description
1 polymer ?
#
loop_
_entity_poly.entity_id
_entity_poly.type
_entity_poly.pdbx_seq_one_letter_code
_entity_poly.pdbx_strand_id
1 'polypeptide(L)'
;MTQHTSDLCPVSWGHHPPAGQEDESSELAAGCPVTSGGYDALPEPLGPDSLTWKYFGQWTGMLQGPWAGSMQNMHPQLGAAVQQHSIFFLERMPRLFRSVYPIGGVVFDGDRAPRTGAQVRDYHIGIKGVDDQGRRYSALNPDVFYWAHATFFKSTLLAAEWLGGGLTEAQKRQLFDEHVAWYRMYGMSMRPVPATWEEFQAYWDHMCSNVLENNWAAREVMDLSTMPKHPSLEWVPDWAWRLNLKVMQ
;
A
#
# COMPACT_ATOMS: atom_id res chain seq x y z
N MET A 1 -21.07 -0.23 27.98
CA MET A 1 -20.26 -1.29 28.62
C MET A 1 -19.16 -1.64 27.63
N THR A 2 -18.04 -0.94 27.74
CA THR A 2 -16.90 -0.98 26.81
C THR A 2 -16.03 -2.19 27.14
N GLN A 3 -15.89 -3.13 26.21
CA GLN A 3 -14.95 -4.23 26.36
C GLN A 3 -13.63 -3.86 25.67
N HIS A 4 -12.61 -3.64 26.50
CA HIS A 4 -11.21 -3.58 26.12
C HIS A 4 -10.71 -5.01 25.89
N THR A 5 -10.16 -5.30 24.72
CA THR A 5 -9.40 -6.53 24.47
C THR A 5 -7.92 -6.17 24.31
N SER A 6 -7.28 -5.92 25.45
CA SER A 6 -5.83 -5.87 25.58
C SER A 6 -5.42 -7.06 26.43
N ASP A 7 -5.27 -8.23 25.80
CA ASP A 7 -4.62 -9.37 26.44
C ASP A 7 -3.26 -9.61 25.78
N LEU A 8 -2.26 -9.28 26.57
CA LEU A 8 -0.84 -9.51 26.38
C LEU A 8 -0.58 -11.03 26.39
N CYS A 9 0.13 -11.56 25.40
CA CYS A 9 0.66 -12.92 25.47
C CYS A 9 1.64 -13.05 26.65
N PRO A 10 1.56 -14.11 27.47
CA PRO A 10 2.47 -14.30 28.59
C PRO A 10 3.85 -14.77 28.11
N VAL A 11 4.87 -14.14 28.68
CA VAL A 11 6.29 -14.49 28.56
C VAL A 11 6.56 -15.71 29.43
N SER A 12 7.01 -16.83 28.86
CA SER A 12 7.53 -17.96 29.64
C SER A 12 9.06 -17.85 29.75
N TRP A 13 9.54 -17.85 30.98
CA TRP A 13 10.95 -17.79 31.34
C TRP A 13 11.60 -19.19 31.31
N GLY A 14 12.75 -19.28 30.63
CA GLY A 14 14.01 -19.86 31.11
C GLY A 14 14.06 -21.34 31.55
N HIS A 15 14.71 -22.16 30.73
CA HIS A 15 15.57 -23.25 31.19
C HIS A 15 16.87 -23.26 30.35
N HIS A 16 18.01 -23.02 30.99
CA HIS A 16 19.34 -23.13 30.39
C HIS A 16 19.89 -24.56 30.58
N PRO A 17 20.48 -25.16 29.52
CA PRO A 17 21.57 -26.11 29.65
C PRO A 17 22.84 -25.63 28.90
N PRO A 18 24.00 -26.28 29.11
CA PRO A 18 25.31 -25.63 29.07
C PRO A 18 25.94 -25.52 27.67
N ALA A 19 26.94 -24.65 27.60
CA ALA A 19 27.70 -24.27 26.41
C ALA A 19 28.44 -25.46 25.75
N GLY A 20 28.21 -25.59 24.44
CA GLY A 20 28.96 -26.43 23.50
C GLY A 20 28.62 -25.97 22.08
N GLN A 21 29.65 -25.78 21.25
CA GLN A 21 29.57 -25.32 19.86
C GLN A 21 28.68 -26.22 18.98
N GLU A 22 27.89 -25.64 18.07
CA GLU A 22 27.74 -26.05 16.66
C GLU A 22 26.68 -25.20 15.90
N ASP A 23 26.86 -25.15 14.58
CA ASP A 23 26.16 -24.38 13.53
C ASP A 23 24.64 -24.15 13.68
N GLU A 24 24.20 -22.90 13.58
CA GLU A 24 22.81 -22.55 13.27
C GLU A 24 22.60 -22.40 11.74
N SER A 25 22.53 -23.54 11.07
CA SER A 25 21.79 -23.70 9.82
C SER A 25 20.68 -24.73 10.04
N SER A 26 19.56 -24.31 10.62
CA SER A 26 18.34 -25.10 10.85
C SER A 26 17.31 -24.15 11.47
N GLU A 27 16.03 -24.02 11.14
CA GLU A 27 15.09 -24.73 10.28
C GLU A 27 13.91 -23.74 10.16
N LEU A 28 13.61 -23.19 8.99
CA LEU A 28 12.35 -22.48 8.75
C LEU A 28 11.47 -23.31 7.83
N ALA A 29 10.46 -23.91 8.49
CA ALA A 29 9.33 -24.70 8.03
C ALA A 29 9.07 -24.77 6.50
N ALA A 30 9.08 -25.99 6.00
CA ALA A 30 8.66 -26.37 4.66
C ALA A 30 7.13 -26.37 4.49
N GLY A 31 6.64 -25.59 3.53
CA GLY A 31 5.29 -25.64 2.96
C GLY A 31 5.24 -24.89 1.62
N CYS A 32 5.27 -25.61 0.49
CA CYS A 32 5.37 -25.07 -0.87
C CYS A 32 4.08 -24.41 -1.42
N PRO A 33 4.16 -23.49 -2.42
CA PRO A 33 5.07 -22.37 -2.52
C PRO A 33 4.25 -21.06 -2.66
N VAL A 34 4.22 -20.25 -1.60
CA VAL A 34 4.34 -18.80 -1.83
C VAL A 34 5.72 -18.66 -2.45
N THR A 35 5.87 -18.00 -3.61
CA THR A 35 7.16 -17.91 -4.30
C THR A 35 8.27 -17.76 -3.27
N SER A 36 9.19 -18.73 -3.22
CA SER A 36 10.39 -18.70 -2.39
C SER A 36 11.37 -17.62 -2.84
N GLY A 37 10.87 -16.56 -3.48
CA GLY A 37 11.57 -15.32 -3.74
C GLY A 37 11.78 -14.60 -2.41
N GLY A 38 12.62 -15.20 -1.56
CA GLY A 38 13.57 -14.40 -0.85
C GLY A 38 14.32 -13.53 -1.85
N TYR A 39 14.76 -12.38 -1.39
CA TYR A 39 15.53 -11.45 -2.19
C TYR A 39 16.75 -12.15 -2.81
N ASP A 40 16.98 -11.99 -4.12
CA ASP A 40 18.26 -12.40 -4.73
C ASP A 40 19.44 -11.67 -4.06
N ALA A 41 19.19 -10.44 -3.60
CA ALA A 41 19.99 -9.66 -2.66
C ALA A 41 19.08 -8.70 -1.89
N LEU A 42 19.33 -8.48 -0.59
CA LEU A 42 18.53 -7.55 0.22
C LEU A 42 18.51 -6.17 -0.46
N PRO A 43 17.32 -5.62 -0.77
CA PRO A 43 17.23 -4.36 -1.47
C PRO A 43 17.68 -3.22 -0.56
N GLU A 44 18.38 -2.26 -1.13
CA GLU A 44 18.84 -1.08 -0.41
C GLU A 44 17.66 -0.15 -0.10
N PRO A 45 17.41 0.19 1.18
CA PRO A 45 16.32 1.08 1.57
C PRO A 45 16.50 2.49 1.01
N LEU A 46 15.37 3.17 0.75
CA LEU A 46 15.39 4.58 0.40
C LEU A 46 15.85 5.43 1.61
N GLY A 47 16.65 6.45 1.33
CA GLY A 47 17.17 7.37 2.34
C GLY A 47 16.64 8.80 2.20
N PRO A 48 17.00 9.70 3.14
CA PRO A 48 16.59 11.11 3.14
C PRO A 48 16.97 11.90 1.88
N ASP A 49 17.97 11.43 1.14
CA ASP A 49 18.42 12.06 -0.11
C ASP A 49 17.55 11.67 -1.33
N SER A 50 16.65 10.70 -1.18
CA SER A 50 15.74 10.26 -2.24
C SER A 50 14.55 11.20 -2.41
N LEU A 51 14.06 11.35 -3.65
CA LEU A 51 12.90 12.18 -3.94
C LEU A 51 11.62 11.57 -3.37
N THR A 52 11.52 10.25 -3.35
CA THR A 52 10.41 9.49 -2.76
C THR A 52 10.31 9.79 -1.28
N TRP A 53 11.42 9.77 -0.53
CA TRP A 53 11.43 10.15 0.88
C TRP A 53 10.96 11.60 1.08
N LYS A 54 11.48 12.53 0.25
CA LYS A 54 11.11 13.95 0.29
C LYS A 54 9.63 14.21 0.00
N TYR A 55 9.04 13.58 -1.02
CA TYR A 55 7.68 13.90 -1.48
C TYR A 55 6.61 13.03 -0.83
N PHE A 56 6.88 11.75 -0.59
CA PHE A 56 5.94 10.87 0.11
C PHE A 56 5.73 11.30 1.58
N GLY A 57 6.75 11.91 2.20
CA GLY A 57 6.67 12.46 3.55
C GLY A 57 5.89 13.77 3.66
N GLN A 58 5.47 14.37 2.54
CA GLN A 58 4.72 15.62 2.56
C GLN A 58 3.23 15.37 2.80
N TRP A 59 2.62 16.25 3.58
CA TRP A 59 1.17 16.23 3.83
C TRP A 59 0.34 16.41 2.55
N THR A 60 0.92 16.99 1.49
CA THR A 60 0.28 17.25 0.20
C THR A 60 -0.23 15.98 -0.47
N GLY A 61 0.39 14.83 -0.23
CA GLY A 61 -0.08 13.53 -0.73
C GLY A 61 -1.45 13.13 -0.18
N MET A 62 -1.82 13.60 1.03
CA MET A 62 -3.12 13.28 1.65
C MET A 62 -4.29 13.91 0.90
N LEU A 63 -4.06 14.99 0.14
CA LEU A 63 -5.11 15.64 -0.66
C LEU A 63 -5.58 14.76 -1.83
N GLN A 64 -4.78 13.78 -2.24
CA GLN A 64 -5.09 12.89 -3.36
C GLN A 64 -5.77 11.59 -2.92
N GLY A 65 -6.06 11.41 -1.62
CA GLY A 65 -6.59 10.16 -1.06
C GLY A 65 -7.78 9.56 -1.82
N PRO A 66 -8.87 10.33 -2.07
CA PRO A 66 -10.01 9.82 -2.82
C PRO A 66 -9.66 9.39 -4.25
N TRP A 67 -8.91 10.22 -4.98
CA TRP A 67 -8.46 9.89 -6.33
C TRP A 67 -7.59 8.64 -6.36
N ALA A 68 -6.57 8.56 -5.49
CA ALA A 68 -5.64 7.43 -5.42
C ALA A 68 -6.37 6.12 -5.06
N GLY A 69 -7.22 6.17 -4.04
CA GLY A 69 -8.00 5.02 -3.62
C GLY A 69 -9.00 4.55 -4.70
N SER A 70 -9.62 5.48 -5.42
CA SER A 70 -10.50 5.13 -6.54
C SER A 70 -9.75 4.55 -7.72
N MET A 71 -8.66 5.18 -8.16
CA MET A 71 -7.79 4.67 -9.23
C MET A 71 -7.30 3.25 -8.95
N GLN A 72 -6.90 2.99 -7.71
CA GLN A 72 -6.49 1.66 -7.27
C GLN A 72 -7.66 0.66 -7.38
N ASN A 73 -8.83 1.01 -6.85
CA ASN A 73 -9.99 0.11 -6.80
C ASN A 73 -10.75 -0.03 -8.13
N MET A 74 -10.50 0.83 -9.12
CA MET A 74 -11.01 0.64 -10.48
C MET A 74 -10.45 -0.64 -11.13
N HIS A 75 -9.31 -1.16 -10.65
CA HIS A 75 -8.86 -2.48 -11.07
C HIS A 75 -9.85 -3.55 -10.55
N PRO A 76 -10.44 -4.40 -11.42
CA PRO A 76 -11.55 -5.28 -11.04
C PRO A 76 -11.23 -6.20 -9.85
N GLN A 77 -10.06 -6.80 -9.86
CA GLN A 77 -9.61 -7.68 -8.76
C GLN A 77 -9.43 -6.94 -7.43
N LEU A 78 -8.97 -5.69 -7.42
CA LEU A 78 -8.83 -4.90 -6.19
C LEU A 78 -10.20 -4.42 -5.71
N GLY A 79 -11.05 -3.94 -6.61
CA GLY A 79 -12.42 -3.55 -6.29
C GLY A 79 -13.20 -4.70 -5.64
N ALA A 80 -13.12 -5.90 -6.20
CA ALA A 80 -13.74 -7.11 -5.64
C ALA A 80 -13.15 -7.47 -4.27
N ALA A 81 -11.83 -7.46 -4.13
CA ALA A 81 -11.16 -7.76 -2.86
C ALA A 81 -11.57 -6.79 -1.76
N VAL A 82 -11.63 -5.48 -2.06
CA VAL A 82 -12.05 -4.46 -1.11
C VAL A 82 -13.53 -4.62 -0.76
N GLN A 83 -14.40 -4.84 -1.73
CA GLN A 83 -15.83 -5.06 -1.47
C GLN A 83 -16.09 -6.29 -0.60
N GLN A 84 -15.36 -7.38 -0.81
CA GLN A 84 -15.63 -8.67 -0.15
C GLN A 84 -14.89 -8.86 1.18
N HIS A 85 -13.72 -8.22 1.37
CA HIS A 85 -12.85 -8.46 2.52
C HIS A 85 -12.53 -7.21 3.35
N SER A 86 -12.92 -6.02 2.92
CA SER A 86 -12.58 -4.79 3.63
C SER A 86 -13.74 -4.26 4.46
N ILE A 87 -13.46 -3.94 5.72
CA ILE A 87 -14.33 -3.11 6.56
C ILE A 87 -14.11 -1.60 6.31
N PHE A 88 -13.39 -1.21 5.24
CA PHE A 88 -13.07 0.19 4.94
C PHE A 88 -14.30 1.09 4.96
N PHE A 89 -15.41 0.66 4.39
CA PHE A 89 -16.61 1.50 4.31
C PHE A 89 -17.38 1.60 5.63
N LEU A 90 -17.09 0.72 6.61
CA LEU A 90 -17.59 0.79 7.98
C LEU A 90 -16.68 1.65 8.88
N GLU A 91 -15.37 1.61 8.65
CA GLU A 91 -14.34 2.31 9.43
C GLU A 91 -13.34 3.06 8.53
N ARG A 92 -13.83 4.04 7.75
CA ARG A 92 -13.04 4.71 6.69
C ARG A 92 -11.71 5.27 7.20
N MET A 93 -11.74 6.08 8.27
CA MET A 93 -10.52 6.71 8.83
C MET A 93 -9.59 5.70 9.52
N PRO A 94 -10.07 4.83 10.45
CA PRO A 94 -9.21 3.81 11.05
C PRO A 94 -8.58 2.86 10.03
N ARG A 95 -9.31 2.47 8.98
CA ARG A 95 -8.76 1.60 7.93
C ARG A 95 -7.72 2.33 7.09
N LEU A 96 -7.96 3.59 6.72
CA LEU A 96 -6.98 4.40 5.98
C LEU A 96 -5.65 4.48 6.76
N PHE A 97 -5.69 4.78 8.06
CA PHE A 97 -4.48 4.82 8.87
C PHE A 97 -3.79 3.47 8.99
N ARG A 98 -4.54 2.37 9.17
CA ARG A 98 -3.98 1.00 9.17
C ARG A 98 -3.28 0.63 7.86
N SER A 99 -3.63 1.26 6.75
CA SER A 99 -2.94 1.08 5.46
C SER A 99 -1.76 2.03 5.28
N VAL A 100 -1.91 3.32 5.59
CA VAL A 100 -0.87 4.33 5.38
C VAL A 100 0.38 4.08 6.21
N TYR A 101 0.25 3.65 7.48
CA TYR A 101 1.42 3.45 8.35
C TYR A 101 2.36 2.34 7.84
N PRO A 102 1.89 1.13 7.50
CA PRO A 102 2.78 0.11 6.92
C PRO A 102 3.37 0.51 5.58
N ILE A 103 2.60 1.16 4.70
CA ILE A 103 3.08 1.62 3.39
C ILE A 103 4.20 2.64 3.57
N GLY A 104 4.01 3.64 4.44
CA GLY A 104 5.05 4.62 4.79
C GLY A 104 6.23 3.98 5.51
N GLY A 105 6.00 2.96 6.33
CA GLY A 105 7.07 2.17 6.95
C GLY A 105 8.03 1.59 5.92
N VAL A 106 7.53 1.10 4.78
CA VAL A 106 8.42 0.61 3.70
C VAL A 106 9.33 1.71 3.12
N VAL A 107 8.90 2.97 3.14
CA VAL A 107 9.72 4.12 2.68
C VAL A 107 10.65 4.61 3.79
N PHE A 108 10.22 4.58 5.04
CA PHE A 108 10.86 5.31 6.15
C PHE A 108 11.56 4.44 7.19
N ASP A 109 11.37 3.12 7.20
CA ASP A 109 11.90 2.22 8.24
C ASP A 109 13.40 1.91 8.11
N GLY A 110 14.09 2.47 7.11
CA GLY A 110 15.50 2.23 6.85
C GLY A 110 15.78 0.73 6.67
N ASP A 111 16.75 0.18 7.39
CA ASP A 111 17.14 -1.24 7.33
C ASP A 111 15.99 -2.22 7.64
N ARG A 112 14.93 -1.76 8.31
CA ARG A 112 13.74 -2.59 8.60
C ARG A 112 12.74 -2.61 7.44
N ALA A 113 12.89 -1.77 6.41
CA ALA A 113 11.96 -1.67 5.28
C ALA A 113 11.64 -3.02 4.59
N PRO A 114 12.61 -3.92 4.33
CA PRO A 114 12.31 -5.24 3.76
C PRO A 114 11.43 -6.12 4.66
N ARG A 115 11.56 -5.98 5.99
CA ARG A 115 10.71 -6.68 6.96
C ARG A 115 9.32 -6.08 7.00
N THR A 116 9.21 -4.75 6.99
CA THR A 116 7.93 -4.05 6.94
C THR A 116 7.18 -4.37 5.65
N GLY A 117 7.87 -4.39 4.50
CA GLY A 117 7.26 -4.78 3.23
C GLY A 117 6.79 -6.23 3.21
N ALA A 118 7.54 -7.16 3.79
CA ALA A 118 7.10 -8.54 3.97
C ALA A 118 5.83 -8.64 4.84
N GLN A 119 5.75 -7.87 5.94
CA GLN A 119 4.53 -7.81 6.76
C GLN A 119 3.33 -7.30 5.95
N VAL A 120 3.51 -6.24 5.14
CA VAL A 120 2.47 -5.73 4.23
C VAL A 120 2.01 -6.82 3.27
N ARG A 121 2.94 -7.53 2.62
CA ARG A 121 2.60 -8.65 1.73
C ARG A 121 1.84 -9.74 2.49
N ASP A 122 2.31 -10.14 3.66
CA ASP A 122 1.75 -11.29 4.38
C ASP A 122 0.34 -11.02 4.92
N TYR A 123 -0.02 -9.76 5.19
CA TYR A 123 -1.42 -9.37 5.45
C TYR A 123 -2.38 -9.73 4.30
N HIS A 124 -1.88 -9.91 3.08
CA HIS A 124 -2.69 -10.20 1.89
C HIS A 124 -2.85 -11.70 1.59
N ILE A 125 -2.22 -12.62 2.32
CA ILE A 125 -2.25 -14.07 2.07
C ILE A 125 -3.69 -14.64 2.00
N GLY A 126 -4.57 -14.15 2.88
CA GLY A 126 -5.95 -14.61 2.98
C GLY A 126 -6.92 -13.94 2.00
N ILE A 127 -6.50 -12.92 1.27
CA ILE A 127 -7.39 -12.07 0.48
C ILE A 127 -7.47 -12.61 -0.96
N LYS A 128 -8.49 -13.41 -1.22
CA LYS A 128 -8.74 -14.07 -2.51
C LYS A 128 -10.20 -14.49 -2.62
N GLY A 129 -10.70 -14.58 -3.84
CA GLY A 129 -12.09 -14.91 -4.07
C GLY A 129 -12.46 -15.00 -5.53
N VAL A 130 -13.75 -14.86 -5.78
CA VAL A 130 -14.35 -14.79 -7.12
C VAL A 130 -15.25 -13.55 -7.12
N ASP A 131 -15.13 -12.72 -8.15
CA ASP A 131 -16.00 -11.55 -8.29
C ASP A 131 -17.39 -11.90 -8.85
N ASP A 132 -18.25 -10.91 -8.97
CA ASP A 132 -19.62 -11.04 -9.46
C ASP A 132 -19.72 -11.49 -10.93
N GLN A 133 -18.65 -11.32 -11.69
CA GLN A 133 -18.51 -11.79 -13.08
C GLN A 133 -17.90 -13.20 -13.17
N GLY A 134 -17.59 -13.85 -12.04
CA GLY A 134 -17.00 -15.19 -12.01
C GLY A 134 -15.47 -15.22 -12.19
N ARG A 135 -14.78 -14.07 -12.17
CA ARG A 135 -13.33 -13.97 -12.30
C ARG A 135 -12.67 -14.24 -10.95
N ARG A 136 -11.67 -15.12 -10.94
CA ARG A 136 -10.86 -15.40 -9.74
C ARG A 136 -9.91 -14.25 -9.48
N TYR A 137 -9.72 -13.91 -8.21
CA TYR A 137 -8.72 -12.93 -7.80
C TYR A 137 -7.93 -13.40 -6.58
N SER A 138 -6.72 -12.85 -6.45
CA SER A 138 -5.86 -12.98 -5.28
C SER A 138 -5.12 -11.67 -5.10
N ALA A 139 -5.08 -11.14 -3.88
CA ALA A 139 -4.31 -9.94 -3.58
C ALA A 139 -2.80 -10.18 -3.75
N LEU A 140 -2.34 -11.43 -3.70
CA LEU A 140 -0.95 -11.81 -3.98
C LEU A 140 -0.69 -12.16 -5.45
N ASN A 141 -1.62 -11.87 -6.37
CA ASN A 141 -1.30 -11.87 -7.79
C ASN A 141 -0.30 -10.73 -8.07
N PRO A 142 0.89 -11.01 -8.65
CA PRO A 142 1.90 -9.98 -8.89
C PRO A 142 1.40 -8.79 -9.70
N ASP A 143 0.61 -9.02 -10.76
CA ASP A 143 0.13 -7.93 -11.63
C ASP A 143 -0.83 -7.00 -10.86
N VAL A 144 -1.66 -7.57 -9.98
CA VAL A 144 -2.61 -6.83 -9.13
C VAL A 144 -1.89 -6.06 -8.03
N PHE A 145 -0.93 -6.72 -7.36
CA PHE A 145 -0.14 -6.10 -6.29
C PHE A 145 0.71 -4.95 -6.85
N TYR A 146 1.30 -5.13 -8.03
CA TYR A 146 2.07 -4.06 -8.69
C TYR A 146 1.18 -2.87 -9.06
N TRP A 147 -0.04 -3.09 -9.60
CA TRP A 147 -0.94 -1.98 -9.89
C TRP A 147 -1.23 -1.12 -8.65
N ALA A 148 -1.52 -1.76 -7.51
CA ALA A 148 -1.70 -1.04 -6.25
C ALA A 148 -0.49 -0.17 -5.92
N HIS A 149 0.72 -0.71 -6.02
CA HIS A 149 1.96 0.05 -5.80
C HIS A 149 2.16 1.19 -6.81
N ALA A 150 1.91 0.93 -8.09
CA ALA A 150 2.03 1.90 -9.17
C ALA A 150 1.16 3.14 -8.91
N THR A 151 -0.02 2.97 -8.28
CA THR A 151 -0.85 4.11 -7.88
C THR A 151 -0.23 4.96 -6.76
N PHE A 152 0.53 4.37 -5.82
CA PHE A 152 1.27 5.15 -4.82
C PHE A 152 2.40 5.97 -5.45
N PHE A 153 3.15 5.35 -6.37
CA PHE A 153 4.15 6.05 -7.16
C PHE A 153 3.53 7.21 -7.95
N LYS A 154 2.45 6.96 -8.70
CA LYS A 154 1.80 8.00 -9.50
C LYS A 154 1.25 9.13 -8.64
N SER A 155 0.66 8.82 -7.48
CA SER A 155 0.19 9.83 -6.52
C SER A 155 1.36 10.72 -6.05
N THR A 156 2.48 10.09 -5.67
CA THR A 156 3.69 10.83 -5.23
C THR A 156 4.21 11.74 -6.34
N LEU A 157 4.28 11.25 -7.57
CA LEU A 157 4.70 12.00 -8.75
C LEU A 157 3.78 13.20 -9.01
N LEU A 158 2.46 13.01 -8.99
CA LEU A 158 1.49 14.08 -9.24
C LEU A 158 1.49 15.12 -8.12
N ALA A 159 1.61 14.70 -6.86
CA ALA A 159 1.74 15.62 -5.73
C ALA A 159 3.01 16.48 -5.87
N ALA A 160 4.13 15.88 -6.24
CA ALA A 160 5.38 16.60 -6.49
C ALA A 160 5.25 17.57 -7.69
N GLU A 161 4.62 17.14 -8.78
CA GLU A 161 4.45 17.95 -9.99
C GLU A 161 3.50 19.14 -9.78
N TRP A 162 2.38 18.95 -9.09
CA TRP A 162 1.35 19.99 -8.93
C TRP A 162 1.52 20.84 -7.68
N LEU A 163 2.02 20.25 -6.58
CA LEU A 163 2.07 20.89 -5.26
C LEU A 163 3.51 21.06 -4.75
N GLY A 164 4.48 20.36 -5.34
CA GLY A 164 5.89 20.37 -4.97
C GLY A 164 6.76 21.34 -5.77
N GLY A 165 6.16 22.20 -6.59
CA GLY A 165 6.88 23.18 -7.43
C GLY A 165 7.31 22.66 -8.81
N GLY A 166 6.82 21.50 -9.23
CA GLY A 166 7.15 20.88 -10.51
C GLY A 166 8.29 19.87 -10.42
N LEU A 167 8.42 19.07 -11.48
CA LEU A 167 9.48 18.07 -11.64
C LEU A 167 10.13 18.19 -13.02
N THR A 168 11.45 18.13 -13.06
CA THR A 168 12.19 17.90 -14.31
C THR A 168 12.05 16.44 -14.75
N GLU A 169 12.26 16.17 -16.04
CA GLU A 169 12.24 14.79 -16.56
C GLU A 169 13.27 13.89 -15.87
N ALA A 170 14.45 14.42 -15.51
CA ALA A 170 15.46 13.67 -14.75
C ALA A 170 14.93 13.25 -13.37
N GLN A 171 14.20 14.13 -12.68
CA GLN A 171 13.59 13.81 -11.39
C GLN A 171 12.43 12.81 -11.52
N LYS A 172 11.66 12.84 -12.62
CA LYS A 172 10.63 11.82 -12.89
C LYS A 172 11.23 10.44 -13.09
N ARG A 173 12.34 10.35 -13.82
CA ARG A 173 13.11 9.10 -13.99
C ARG A 173 13.70 8.61 -12.67
N GLN A 174 14.27 9.52 -11.86
CA GLN A 174 14.75 9.16 -10.54
C GLN A 174 13.61 8.63 -9.64
N LEU A 175 12.46 9.30 -9.59
CA LEU A 175 11.30 8.81 -8.85
C LEU A 175 10.81 7.45 -9.38
N PHE A 176 10.92 7.22 -10.69
CA PHE A 176 10.67 5.90 -11.26
C PHE A 176 11.68 4.86 -10.75
N ASP A 177 12.98 5.12 -10.78
CA ASP A 177 13.96 4.14 -10.26
C ASP A 177 13.74 3.87 -8.76
N GLU A 178 13.43 4.91 -7.99
CA GLU A 178 13.13 4.81 -6.56
C GLU A 178 11.83 4.05 -6.26
N HIS A 179 10.77 4.19 -7.08
CA HIS A 179 9.56 3.40 -6.87
C HIS A 179 9.77 1.91 -7.15
N VAL A 180 10.69 1.56 -8.06
CA VAL A 180 11.10 0.17 -8.30
C VAL A 180 11.86 -0.37 -7.09
N ALA A 181 12.79 0.41 -6.53
CA ALA A 181 13.49 0.05 -5.29
C ALA A 181 12.52 -0.13 -4.11
N TRP A 182 11.54 0.76 -3.99
CA TRP A 182 10.46 0.65 -3.01
C TRP A 182 9.65 -0.63 -3.23
N TYR A 183 9.22 -0.93 -4.46
CA TYR A 183 8.44 -2.15 -4.75
C TYR A 183 9.19 -3.43 -4.35
N ARG A 184 10.51 -3.46 -4.57
CA ARG A 184 11.34 -4.62 -4.21
C ARG A 184 11.19 -4.97 -2.74
N MET A 185 11.04 -4.01 -1.83
CA MET A 185 10.89 -4.23 -0.38
C MET A 185 9.71 -5.12 0.01
N TYR A 186 8.70 -5.30 -0.86
CA TYR A 186 7.59 -6.21 -0.58
C TYR A 186 7.96 -7.69 -0.78
N GLY A 187 9.09 -7.99 -1.41
CA GLY A 187 9.48 -9.35 -1.78
C GLY A 187 8.47 -10.01 -2.73
N MET A 188 7.80 -9.21 -3.56
CA MET A 188 6.91 -9.68 -4.61
C MET A 188 7.69 -9.92 -5.91
N SER A 189 7.11 -10.69 -6.83
CA SER A 189 7.72 -10.89 -8.16
C SER A 189 7.88 -9.56 -8.89
N MET A 190 9.06 -9.34 -9.49
CA MET A 190 9.36 -8.17 -10.31
C MET A 190 8.85 -8.28 -11.76
N ARG A 191 8.32 -9.44 -12.17
CA ARG A 191 7.80 -9.68 -13.54
C ARG A 191 6.86 -8.57 -14.06
N PRO A 192 5.88 -8.05 -13.30
CA PRO A 192 4.95 -7.04 -13.80
C PRO A 192 5.54 -5.62 -13.82
N VAL A 193 6.73 -5.41 -13.27
CA VAL A 193 7.33 -4.07 -13.11
C VAL A 193 7.97 -3.66 -14.44
N PRO A 194 7.56 -2.53 -15.05
CA PRO A 194 8.22 -1.96 -16.21
C PRO A 194 9.71 -1.74 -15.96
N ALA A 195 10.55 -1.96 -16.98
CA ALA A 195 12.00 -1.82 -16.85
C ALA A 195 12.46 -0.36 -16.99
N THR A 196 11.64 0.49 -17.61
CA THR A 196 11.96 1.89 -17.88
C THR A 196 10.79 2.82 -17.61
N TRP A 197 11.10 4.11 -17.44
CA TRP A 197 10.09 5.16 -17.28
C TRP A 197 9.10 5.20 -18.45
N GLU A 198 9.60 5.06 -19.68
CA GLU A 198 8.77 5.03 -20.89
C GLU A 198 7.82 3.82 -20.90
N GLU A 199 8.32 2.65 -20.54
CA GLU A 199 7.49 1.45 -20.43
C GLU A 199 6.43 1.61 -19.33
N PHE A 200 6.75 2.31 -18.24
CA PHE A 200 5.76 2.64 -17.21
C PHE A 200 4.67 3.56 -17.73
N GLN A 201 5.02 4.58 -18.52
CA GLN A 201 4.01 5.46 -19.13
C GLN A 201 3.06 4.64 -20.02
N ALA A 202 3.60 3.77 -20.86
CA ALA A 202 2.81 2.87 -21.70
C ALA A 202 1.96 1.89 -20.87
N TYR A 203 2.51 1.32 -19.81
CA TYR A 203 1.78 0.47 -18.86
C TYR A 203 0.62 1.22 -18.21
N TRP A 204 0.87 2.43 -17.70
CA TRP A 204 -0.14 3.26 -17.06
C TRP A 204 -1.29 3.60 -18.01
N ASP A 205 -0.96 4.00 -19.24
CA ASP A 205 -1.94 4.32 -20.28
C ASP A 205 -2.77 3.10 -20.67
N HIS A 206 -2.14 1.92 -20.78
CA HIS A 206 -2.83 0.66 -21.04
C HIS A 206 -3.81 0.33 -19.91
N MET A 207 -3.37 0.41 -18.65
CA MET A 207 -4.23 0.15 -17.49
C MET A 207 -5.45 1.06 -17.52
N CYS A 208 -5.24 2.36 -17.65
CA CYS A 208 -6.31 3.36 -17.65
C CYS A 208 -7.30 3.18 -18.81
N SER A 209 -6.82 2.78 -19.98
CA SER A 209 -7.65 2.70 -21.19
C SER A 209 -8.33 1.34 -21.40
N ASN A 210 -7.78 0.26 -20.84
CA ASN A 210 -8.20 -1.11 -21.19
C ASN A 210 -8.53 -2.01 -19.99
N VAL A 211 -8.08 -1.68 -18.78
CA VAL A 211 -8.21 -2.58 -17.62
C VAL A 211 -9.15 -2.01 -16.56
N LEU A 212 -9.10 -0.71 -16.33
CA LEU A 212 -9.86 -0.08 -15.26
C LEU A 212 -11.37 -0.09 -15.55
N GLU A 213 -12.14 -0.46 -14.53
CA GLU A 213 -13.60 -0.56 -14.57
C GLU A 213 -14.22 0.44 -13.59
N ASN A 214 -15.34 1.05 -14.00
CA ASN A 214 -16.15 1.84 -13.11
C ASN A 214 -17.04 0.93 -12.23
N ASN A 215 -16.45 0.36 -11.19
CA ASN A 215 -17.08 -0.58 -10.26
C ASN A 215 -17.57 0.08 -8.96
N TRP A 216 -18.26 -0.69 -8.11
CA TRP A 216 -18.83 -0.19 -6.85
C TRP A 216 -17.77 0.40 -5.92
N ALA A 217 -16.66 -0.32 -5.68
CA ALA A 217 -15.62 0.11 -4.76
C ALA A 217 -14.98 1.45 -5.18
N ALA A 218 -14.73 1.63 -6.49
CA ALA A 218 -14.19 2.87 -7.03
C ALA A 218 -15.12 4.08 -6.78
N ARG A 219 -16.44 3.88 -6.91
CA ARG A 219 -17.46 4.92 -6.65
C ARG A 219 -17.59 5.24 -5.17
N GLU A 220 -17.61 4.22 -4.32
CA GLU A 220 -17.75 4.41 -2.87
C GLU A 220 -16.57 5.16 -2.25
N VAL A 221 -15.36 4.98 -2.79
CA VAL A 221 -14.19 5.76 -2.35
C VAL A 221 -14.35 7.24 -2.70
N MET A 222 -14.93 7.56 -3.86
CA MET A 222 -15.27 8.95 -4.24
C MET A 222 -16.44 9.51 -3.45
N ASP A 223 -17.32 8.66 -2.90
CA ASP A 223 -18.42 9.14 -2.08
C ASP A 223 -17.91 9.59 -0.70
N LEU A 224 -17.71 10.91 -0.58
CA LEU A 224 -17.30 11.57 0.66
C LEU A 224 -18.47 11.92 1.58
N SER A 225 -19.74 11.68 1.18
CA SER A 225 -20.92 12.12 1.96
C SER A 225 -20.97 11.55 3.37
N THR A 226 -20.34 10.39 3.57
CA THR A 226 -20.27 9.67 4.84
C THR A 226 -18.92 9.78 5.54
N MET A 227 -18.00 10.61 5.02
CA MET A 227 -16.66 10.76 5.60
C MET A 227 -16.74 11.37 7.01
N PRO A 228 -16.29 10.67 8.06
CA PRO A 228 -16.27 11.23 9.40
C PRO A 228 -15.18 12.31 9.50
N LYS A 229 -15.31 13.20 10.48
CA LYS A 229 -14.25 14.18 10.78
C LYS A 229 -12.99 13.44 11.22
N HIS A 230 -11.84 13.98 10.86
CA HIS A 230 -10.60 13.59 11.52
C HIS A 230 -10.68 14.00 13.01
N PRO A 231 -10.12 13.24 13.97
CA PRO A 231 -10.15 13.61 15.39
C PRO A 231 -9.62 15.03 15.68
N SER A 232 -8.66 15.53 14.89
CA SER A 232 -8.16 16.91 15.03
C SER A 232 -9.12 18.00 14.49
N LEU A 233 -10.20 17.61 13.83
CA LEU A 233 -11.22 18.48 13.23
C LEU A 233 -12.57 18.39 13.97
N GLU A 234 -12.64 17.71 15.11
CA GLU A 234 -13.86 17.59 15.91
C GLU A 234 -14.44 18.95 16.36
N TRP A 235 -13.58 19.96 16.47
CA TRP A 235 -13.99 21.34 16.76
C TRP A 235 -14.80 22.00 15.64
N VAL A 236 -14.77 21.47 14.41
CA VAL A 236 -15.55 21.98 13.28
C VAL A 236 -17.02 21.59 13.48
N PRO A 237 -17.98 22.52 13.48
CA PRO A 237 -19.40 22.19 13.63
C PRO A 237 -19.92 21.24 12.52
N ASP A 238 -20.84 20.33 12.86
CA ASP A 238 -21.35 19.30 11.92
C ASP A 238 -21.97 19.86 10.64
N TRP A 239 -22.61 21.03 10.71
CA TRP A 239 -23.19 21.66 9.52
C TRP A 239 -22.09 22.18 8.57
N ALA A 240 -20.99 22.72 9.12
CA ALA A 240 -19.87 23.23 8.34
C ALA A 240 -19.09 22.06 7.72
N TRP A 241 -18.94 20.96 8.46
CA TRP A 241 -18.37 19.73 7.92
C TRP A 241 -19.22 19.16 6.79
N ARG A 242 -20.54 19.04 6.97
CA ARG A 242 -21.45 18.58 5.90
C ARG A 242 -21.41 19.48 4.66
N LEU A 243 -21.25 20.80 4.84
CA LEU A 243 -21.07 21.72 3.72
C LEU A 243 -19.72 21.49 3.01
N ASN A 244 -18.63 21.31 3.76
CA ASN A 244 -17.32 20.98 3.22
C ASN A 244 -17.36 19.66 2.39
N LEU A 245 -18.02 18.61 2.90
CA LEU A 245 -18.17 17.35 2.15
C LEU A 245 -18.94 17.54 0.84
N LYS A 246 -19.97 18.39 0.82
CA LYS A 246 -20.71 18.73 -0.42
C LYS A 246 -19.87 19.49 -1.44
N VAL A 247 -18.87 20.25 -1.00
CA VAL A 247 -17.96 20.99 -1.88
C VAL A 247 -16.86 20.07 -2.42
N MET A 248 -16.48 19.03 -1.66
CA MET A 248 -15.44 18.07 -2.07
C MET A 248 -15.96 16.90 -2.91
N GLN A 249 -17.28 16.69 -2.99
CA GLN A 249 -17.93 15.77 -3.95
C GLN A 249 -17.97 16.35 -5.36
#